data_AF-A0A6G3MIM0-F1
#
_entry.id   AF-A0A6G3MIM0-F1
#
_cell.length_a   1.000
_cell.length_b   1.000
_cell.length_c   1.000
_cell.angle_alpha   90.00
_cell.angle_beta   90.00
_cell.angle_gamma   90.00
#
_symmetry.space_group_name_H-M   'P 1'
#
loop_
_entity.id
_entity.type
_entity.pdbx_description
1 polymer ?
#
loop_
_entity_poly.entity_id
_entity_poly.type
_entity_poly.pdbx_seq_one_letter_code
_entity_poly.pdbx_strand_id
1 'polypeptide(L)'
;MSDTYIEEYLNIDTSGKFRRRKRIFQRKMSDPTPIFSEKKSSLKHVLGNVGTLTRNMAGKCIRKIHHAHTLSKDVAELCINSGYQLLSHAELPDWLKDNEFLQNFHRPHLPSVKGCLRSILSIHTETGNIWTHLVGQVMFVLAAINFYFACPGYYPTYIPKIFRGFLFWLPSFWSLPFSDKKILNPLIQLDYLVLSDVDQCRYIGMAFADHIVIGSFFIGATSCLLFSWLFHTFYCHSPRAAMIFARMDYAGICSLITTSSYPHI
;
A
#
# COMPACT_ATOMS: atom_id res chain seq x y z
N MET A 1 -60.58 35.19 1.65
CA MET A 1 -60.65 36.46 2.41
C MET A 1 -59.38 37.24 2.12
N SER A 2 -59.48 38.51 1.72
CA SER A 2 -58.32 39.40 1.54
C SER A 2 -58.24 40.33 2.75
N ASP A 3 -57.14 40.28 3.48
CA ASP A 3 -56.92 41.20 4.58
C ASP A 3 -56.46 42.54 4.03
N THR A 4 -57.16 43.60 4.47
CA THR A 4 -56.83 44.99 4.15
C THR A 4 -56.23 45.60 5.41
N TYR A 5 -54.99 46.07 5.32
CA TYR A 5 -54.35 46.78 6.44
C TYR A 5 -53.94 48.19 6.01
N ILE A 6 -54.15 49.13 6.92
CA ILE A 6 -53.91 50.55 6.71
C ILE A 6 -52.70 50.94 7.58
N GLU A 7 -51.60 51.35 6.93
CA GLU A 7 -50.50 51.97 7.65
C GLU A 7 -50.67 53.49 7.68
N GLU A 8 -50.52 54.06 8.86
CA GLU A 8 -50.52 55.50 9.08
C GLU A 8 -49.10 55.96 9.38
N TYR A 9 -48.57 56.84 8.56
CA TYR A 9 -47.22 57.38 8.74
C TYR A 9 -47.24 58.91 8.77
N LEU A 10 -46.32 59.46 9.57
CA LEU A 10 -46.07 60.89 9.69
C LEU A 10 -45.06 61.29 8.63
N ASN A 11 -45.40 62.25 7.76
CA ASN A 11 -44.47 62.83 6.81
C ASN A 11 -44.32 64.32 7.10
N ILE A 12 -43.10 64.85 7.00
CA ILE A 12 -42.82 66.28 7.18
C ILE A 12 -43.09 66.96 5.84
N ASP A 13 -43.94 67.97 5.80
CA ASP A 13 -44.09 68.79 4.60
C ASP A 13 -42.90 69.74 4.42
N THR A 14 -42.79 70.37 3.26
CA THR A 14 -41.65 71.24 2.92
C THR A 14 -41.51 72.48 3.81
N SER A 15 -42.49 72.76 4.68
CA SER A 15 -42.44 73.82 5.69
C SER A 15 -42.00 73.32 7.08
N GLY A 16 -41.64 72.04 7.20
CA GLY A 16 -41.14 71.44 8.44
C GLY A 16 -42.24 70.94 9.38
N LYS A 17 -43.52 70.93 8.97
CA LYS A 17 -44.63 70.44 9.80
C LYS A 17 -44.97 68.99 9.50
N PHE A 18 -45.09 68.17 10.54
CA PHE A 18 -45.48 66.77 10.40
C PHE A 18 -46.99 66.62 10.14
N ARG A 19 -47.37 65.87 9.09
CA ARG A 19 -48.74 65.47 8.76
C ARG A 19 -48.87 63.95 8.72
N ARG A 20 -49.89 63.40 9.39
CA ARG A 20 -50.24 61.97 9.27
C ARG A 20 -50.98 61.70 7.97
N ARG A 21 -50.57 60.66 7.25
CA ARG A 21 -51.31 60.10 6.12
C ARG A 21 -51.48 58.60 6.29
N LYS A 22 -52.62 58.09 5.84
CA LYS A 22 -52.94 56.66 5.80
C LYS A 22 -52.78 56.15 4.37
N ARG A 23 -52.13 54.99 4.22
CA ARG A 23 -52.04 54.26 2.95
C ARG A 23 -52.62 52.85 3.16
N ILE A 24 -53.58 52.48 2.32
CA ILE A 24 -54.31 51.22 2.42
C ILE A 24 -53.68 50.19 1.49
N PHE A 25 -53.34 49.01 2.01
CA PHE A 25 -52.84 47.88 1.24
C PHE A 25 -53.82 46.70 1.33
N GLN A 26 -54.12 46.09 0.18
CA GLN A 26 -54.92 44.86 0.09
C GLN A 26 -54.01 43.70 -0.31
N ARG A 27 -53.93 42.65 0.53
CA ARG A 27 -53.16 41.44 0.21
C ARG A 27 -54.11 40.30 -0.17
N LYS A 28 -53.97 39.77 -1.39
CA LYS A 28 -54.69 38.56 -1.84
C LYS A 28 -53.90 37.33 -1.36
N MET A 29 -54.45 36.56 -0.43
CA MET A 29 -53.88 35.26 -0.05
C MET A 29 -54.11 34.26 -1.19
N SER A 30 -53.04 33.84 -1.87
CA SER A 30 -53.05 32.71 -2.79
C SER A 30 -52.91 31.39 -2.02
N ASP A 31 -53.66 30.37 -2.45
CA ASP A 31 -53.76 29.05 -1.82
C ASP A 31 -52.37 28.38 -1.69
N PRO A 32 -51.93 27.89 -0.50
CA PRO A 32 -50.59 27.35 -0.28
C PRO A 32 -50.32 25.96 -0.90
N THR A 33 -51.32 25.35 -1.51
CA THR A 33 -51.29 23.99 -2.08
C THR A 33 -50.26 23.71 -3.21
N PRO A 34 -49.96 24.62 -4.17
CA PRO A 34 -49.08 24.30 -5.30
C PRO A 34 -47.59 24.29 -4.94
N ILE A 35 -47.12 25.13 -4.02
CA ILE A 35 -45.70 25.19 -3.63
C ILE A 35 -45.31 23.96 -2.80
N PHE A 36 -46.23 23.48 -1.95
CA PHE A 36 -46.00 22.30 -1.12
C PHE A 36 -45.96 21.01 -1.96
N SER A 37 -46.76 20.91 -3.02
CA SER A 37 -46.78 19.75 -3.91
C SER A 37 -45.49 19.64 -4.74
N GLU A 38 -44.96 20.77 -5.21
CA GLU A 38 -43.70 20.83 -5.98
C GLU A 38 -42.49 20.43 -5.13
N LYS A 39 -42.37 20.96 -3.90
CA LYS A 39 -41.31 20.55 -2.95
C LYS A 39 -41.41 19.07 -2.58
N LYS A 40 -42.62 18.54 -2.40
CA LYS A 40 -42.85 17.11 -2.11
C LYS A 40 -42.45 16.21 -3.30
N SER A 41 -42.70 16.65 -4.53
CA SER A 41 -42.26 15.96 -5.75
C SER A 41 -40.74 15.92 -5.88
N SER A 42 -40.09 17.08 -5.69
CA SER A 42 -38.63 17.20 -5.72
C SER A 42 -37.95 16.34 -4.65
N LEU A 43 -38.48 16.34 -3.42
CA LEU A 43 -37.97 15.52 -2.33
C LEU A 43 -38.09 14.01 -2.63
N LYS A 44 -39.21 13.56 -3.20
CA LYS A 44 -39.38 12.16 -3.63
C LYS A 44 -38.37 11.77 -4.70
N HIS A 45 -38.08 12.65 -5.65
CA HIS A 45 -37.09 12.41 -6.69
C HIS A 45 -35.67 12.29 -6.12
N VAL A 46 -35.27 13.19 -5.23
CA VAL A 46 -33.97 13.14 -4.55
C VAL A 46 -33.83 11.87 -3.70
N LEU A 47 -34.85 11.50 -2.93
CA LEU A 47 -34.87 10.27 -2.15
C LEU A 47 -34.77 9.02 -3.05
N GLY A 48 -35.44 9.03 -4.20
CA GLY A 48 -35.33 7.96 -5.21
C GLY A 48 -33.91 7.83 -5.79
N ASN A 49 -33.24 8.95 -6.06
CA ASN A 49 -31.87 8.98 -6.56
C ASN A 49 -30.87 8.48 -5.52
N VAL A 50 -31.01 8.92 -4.27
CA VAL A 50 -30.19 8.43 -3.13
C VAL A 50 -30.43 6.94 -2.90
N GLY A 51 -31.69 6.49 -2.94
CA GLY A 51 -32.05 5.08 -2.85
C GLY A 51 -31.51 4.22 -4.00
N THR A 52 -31.32 4.80 -5.18
CA THR A 52 -30.73 4.12 -6.34
C THR A 52 -29.21 4.07 -6.24
N LEU A 53 -28.56 5.17 -5.83
CA LEU A 53 -27.11 5.23 -5.60
C LEU A 53 -26.67 4.24 -4.52
N THR A 54 -27.38 4.21 -3.39
CA THR A 54 -27.09 3.28 -2.27
C THR A 54 -27.23 1.82 -2.70
N ARG A 55 -28.31 1.45 -3.41
CA ARG A 55 -28.46 0.10 -3.99
C ARG A 55 -27.34 -0.25 -4.98
N ASN A 56 -26.92 0.70 -5.82
CA ASN A 56 -25.82 0.49 -6.76
C ASN A 56 -24.47 0.29 -6.05
N MET A 57 -24.19 1.06 -4.98
CA MET A 57 -23.00 0.90 -4.16
C MET A 57 -23.00 -0.42 -3.40
N ALA A 58 -24.13 -0.79 -2.79
CA ALA A 58 -24.31 -2.08 -2.13
C ALA A 58 -24.09 -3.24 -3.11
N GLY A 59 -24.68 -3.18 -4.31
CA GLY A 59 -24.48 -4.17 -5.36
C GLY A 59 -23.02 -4.29 -5.81
N LYS A 60 -22.28 -3.17 -5.93
CA LYS A 60 -20.83 -3.19 -6.21
C LYS A 60 -20.04 -3.85 -5.08
N CYS A 61 -20.37 -3.55 -3.83
CA CYS A 61 -19.72 -4.14 -2.65
C CYS A 61 -19.95 -5.65 -2.59
N ILE A 62 -21.20 -6.10 -2.73
CA ILE A 62 -21.57 -7.51 -2.73
C ILE A 62 -20.84 -8.28 -3.83
N ARG A 63 -20.75 -7.72 -5.06
CA ARG A 63 -19.98 -8.37 -6.14
C ARG A 63 -18.50 -8.50 -5.81
N LYS A 64 -17.88 -7.49 -5.20
CA LYS A 64 -16.47 -7.56 -4.78
C LYS A 64 -16.25 -8.63 -3.71
N ILE A 65 -17.13 -8.69 -2.71
CA ILE A 65 -17.06 -9.69 -1.64
C ILE A 65 -17.25 -11.10 -2.20
N HIS A 66 -18.26 -11.29 -3.05
CA HIS A 66 -18.50 -12.58 -3.70
C HIS A 66 -17.29 -13.00 -4.56
N HIS A 67 -16.73 -12.09 -5.35
CA HIS A 67 -15.53 -12.36 -6.15
C HIS A 67 -14.33 -12.76 -5.27
N ALA A 68 -14.07 -12.03 -4.19
CA ALA A 68 -12.99 -12.35 -3.25
C ALA A 68 -13.18 -13.74 -2.61
N HIS A 69 -14.41 -14.08 -2.25
CA HIS A 69 -14.74 -15.38 -1.69
C HIS A 69 -14.65 -16.53 -2.71
N THR A 70 -15.04 -16.30 -3.98
CA THR A 70 -14.81 -17.27 -5.06
C THR A 70 -13.32 -17.50 -5.25
N LEU A 71 -12.52 -16.43 -5.34
CA LEU A 71 -11.06 -16.54 -5.48
C LEU A 71 -10.43 -17.31 -4.31
N SER A 72 -10.88 -17.08 -3.07
CA SER A 72 -10.34 -17.80 -1.91
C SER A 72 -10.65 -19.30 -1.98
N LYS A 73 -11.82 -19.68 -2.50
CA LYS A 73 -12.17 -21.08 -2.73
C LYS A 73 -11.31 -21.71 -3.81
N ASP A 74 -11.10 -21.02 -4.92
CA ASP A 74 -10.25 -21.49 -6.02
C ASP A 74 -8.80 -21.68 -5.54
N VAL A 75 -8.28 -20.77 -4.73
CA VAL A 75 -6.95 -20.90 -4.12
C VAL A 75 -6.89 -22.10 -3.16
N ALA A 76 -7.87 -22.25 -2.27
CA ALA A 76 -7.92 -23.39 -1.36
C ALA A 76 -7.99 -24.73 -2.10
N GLU A 77 -8.74 -24.78 -3.20
CA GLU A 77 -8.79 -25.96 -4.08
C GLU A 77 -7.44 -26.22 -4.75
N LEU A 78 -6.70 -25.20 -5.18
CA LEU A 78 -5.33 -25.36 -5.71
C LEU A 78 -4.32 -25.81 -4.64
N CYS A 79 -4.53 -25.41 -3.38
CA CYS A 79 -3.69 -25.85 -2.26
C CYS A 79 -3.83 -27.34 -1.98
N ILE A 80 -5.06 -27.84 -2.06
CA ILE A 80 -5.44 -29.22 -1.69
C ILE A 80 -5.34 -30.16 -2.90
N ASN A 81 -5.77 -29.72 -4.08
CA ASN A 81 -5.84 -30.50 -5.30
C ASN A 81 -4.82 -30.01 -6.34
N SER A 82 -3.56 -30.38 -6.11
CA SER A 82 -2.41 -30.00 -6.93
C SER A 82 -2.45 -30.56 -8.35
N GLY A 83 -3.35 -31.49 -8.64
CA GLY A 83 -3.46 -32.18 -9.94
C GLY A 83 -2.39 -33.27 -10.14
N TYR A 84 -1.68 -33.64 -9.08
CA TYR A 84 -0.71 -34.74 -9.05
C TYR A 84 -0.67 -35.36 -7.64
N GLN A 85 -0.26 -36.63 -7.56
CA GLN A 85 -0.11 -37.32 -6.29
C GLN A 85 1.26 -36.99 -5.69
N LEU A 86 1.29 -36.72 -4.38
CA LEU A 86 2.53 -36.56 -3.63
C LEU A 86 3.13 -37.93 -3.32
N LEU A 87 4.46 -38.01 -3.40
CA LEU A 87 5.21 -39.26 -3.25
C LEU A 87 5.90 -39.34 -1.89
N SER A 88 6.18 -40.57 -1.47
CA SER A 88 7.12 -40.84 -0.38
C SER A 88 8.57 -40.75 -0.87
N HIS A 89 9.51 -40.58 0.05
CA HIS A 89 10.94 -40.47 -0.27
C HIS A 89 11.47 -41.70 -1.03
N ALA A 90 10.98 -42.89 -0.68
CA ALA A 90 11.37 -44.14 -1.33
C ALA A 90 10.98 -44.20 -2.81
N GLU A 91 9.87 -43.55 -3.18
CA GLU A 91 9.30 -43.53 -4.53
C GLU A 91 9.90 -42.44 -5.43
N LEU A 92 10.68 -41.52 -4.87
CA LEU A 92 11.33 -40.47 -5.63
C LEU A 92 12.41 -41.04 -6.57
N PRO A 93 12.68 -40.37 -7.71
CA PRO A 93 13.87 -40.66 -8.48
C PRO A 93 15.11 -40.18 -7.72
N ASP A 94 16.26 -40.85 -7.92
CA ASP A 94 17.45 -40.65 -7.07
C ASP A 94 18.00 -39.22 -7.08
N TRP A 95 17.81 -38.48 -8.17
CA TRP A 95 18.25 -37.08 -8.26
C TRP A 95 17.37 -36.09 -7.47
N LEU A 96 16.18 -36.52 -7.02
CA LEU A 96 15.29 -35.75 -6.14
C LEU A 96 15.40 -36.15 -4.66
N LYS A 97 16.07 -37.28 -4.36
CA LYS A 97 16.29 -37.75 -2.98
C LYS A 97 17.44 -36.96 -2.35
N ASP A 98 17.13 -35.77 -1.86
CA ASP A 98 18.08 -34.90 -1.17
C ASP A 98 18.24 -35.26 0.32
N ASN A 99 17.13 -35.45 1.02
CA ASN A 99 17.08 -35.59 2.46
C ASN A 99 16.22 -36.79 2.86
N GLU A 100 16.88 -37.84 3.35
CA GLU A 100 16.23 -39.08 3.81
C GLU A 100 15.34 -38.89 5.04
N PHE A 101 15.52 -37.84 5.83
CA PHE A 101 14.67 -37.57 7.01
C PHE A 101 13.27 -37.08 6.60
N LEU A 102 13.12 -36.54 5.39
CA LEU A 102 11.82 -36.12 4.84
C LEU A 102 11.17 -37.33 4.17
N GLN A 103 10.29 -38.02 4.90
CA GLN A 103 9.75 -39.30 4.44
C GLN A 103 8.59 -39.18 3.43
N ASN A 104 7.78 -38.11 3.50
CA ASN A 104 6.50 -38.01 2.77
C ASN A 104 6.26 -36.61 2.18
N PHE A 105 5.22 -36.49 1.35
CA PHE A 105 4.71 -35.24 0.77
C PHE A 105 5.65 -34.56 -0.25
N HIS A 106 6.43 -35.37 -0.97
CA HIS A 106 7.31 -34.88 -2.02
C HIS A 106 6.57 -34.68 -3.33
N ARG A 107 6.98 -33.68 -4.10
CA ARG A 107 6.46 -33.51 -5.46
C ARG A 107 7.04 -34.57 -6.38
N PRO A 108 6.24 -35.13 -7.31
CA PRO A 108 6.77 -35.97 -8.37
C PRO A 108 7.58 -35.13 -9.36
N HIS A 109 8.25 -35.80 -10.28
CA HIS A 109 8.87 -35.13 -11.43
C HIS A 109 7.79 -34.41 -12.27
N LEU A 110 7.90 -33.09 -12.40
CA LEU A 110 6.96 -32.24 -13.14
C LEU A 110 7.65 -31.64 -14.39
N PRO A 111 7.58 -32.29 -15.56
CA PRO A 111 8.29 -31.83 -16.77
C PRO A 111 7.70 -30.55 -17.39
N SER A 112 6.70 -29.93 -16.75
CA SER A 112 6.04 -28.72 -17.21
C SER A 112 6.36 -27.54 -16.29
N VAL A 113 6.87 -26.45 -16.87
CA VAL A 113 7.06 -25.16 -16.19
C VAL A 113 5.76 -24.67 -15.55
N LYS A 114 4.64 -24.81 -16.25
CA LYS A 114 3.32 -24.42 -15.73
C LYS A 114 2.91 -25.28 -14.52
N GLY A 115 3.25 -26.57 -14.54
CA GLY A 115 3.05 -27.47 -13.40
C GLY A 115 3.86 -27.04 -12.17
N CYS A 116 5.14 -26.72 -12.38
CA CYS A 116 6.02 -26.22 -11.32
C CYS A 116 5.51 -24.89 -10.73
N LEU A 117 5.12 -23.92 -11.57
CA LEU A 117 4.56 -22.65 -11.11
C LEU A 117 3.23 -22.82 -10.36
N ARG A 118 2.37 -23.73 -10.82
CA ARG A 118 1.11 -24.07 -10.11
C ARG A 118 1.40 -24.69 -8.74
N SER A 119 2.49 -25.45 -8.60
CA SER A 119 2.86 -26.07 -7.33
C SER A 119 3.20 -25.07 -6.22
N ILE A 120 3.53 -23.81 -6.53
CA ILE A 120 3.80 -22.76 -5.52
C ILE A 120 2.62 -22.62 -4.54
N LEU A 121 1.40 -22.78 -5.04
CA LEU A 121 0.18 -22.67 -4.23
C LEU A 121 -0.19 -23.99 -3.53
N SER A 122 0.46 -25.10 -3.85
CA SER A 122 0.19 -26.42 -3.27
C SER A 122 1.02 -26.70 -2.02
N ILE A 123 0.53 -27.58 -1.16
CA ILE A 123 1.24 -28.02 0.05
C ILE A 123 2.11 -29.24 -0.25
N HIS A 124 3.40 -29.12 -0.01
CA HIS A 124 4.42 -30.16 -0.16
C HIS A 124 5.68 -29.78 0.64
N THR A 125 6.69 -30.64 0.67
CA THR A 125 7.95 -30.43 1.41
C THR A 125 8.63 -29.08 1.09
N GLU A 126 8.60 -28.66 -0.18
CA GLU A 126 9.26 -27.43 -0.64
C GLU A 126 8.42 -26.14 -0.43
N THR A 127 7.20 -26.21 0.11
CA THR A 127 6.31 -25.05 0.22
C THR A 127 6.93 -23.98 1.13
N GLY A 128 7.50 -24.38 2.27
CA GLY A 128 8.18 -23.46 3.19
C GLY A 128 9.37 -22.76 2.54
N ASN A 129 10.20 -23.51 1.81
CA ASN A 129 11.37 -22.97 1.12
C ASN A 129 10.98 -21.94 0.05
N ILE A 130 9.93 -22.21 -0.74
CA ILE A 130 9.45 -21.27 -1.75
C ILE A 130 8.88 -20.00 -1.10
N TRP A 131 7.97 -20.15 -0.13
CA TRP A 131 7.22 -19.01 0.43
C TRP A 131 8.09 -18.10 1.30
N THR A 132 9.02 -18.64 2.06
CA THR A 132 9.95 -17.83 2.87
C THR A 132 10.78 -16.90 2.00
N HIS A 133 11.33 -17.40 0.89
CA HIS A 133 12.11 -16.60 -0.04
C HIS A 133 11.25 -15.67 -0.91
N LEU A 134 10.02 -16.07 -1.31
CA LEU A 134 9.08 -15.18 -2.02
C LEU A 134 8.63 -13.99 -1.16
N VAL A 135 8.26 -14.24 0.10
CA VAL A 135 7.88 -13.17 1.03
C VAL A 135 9.09 -12.25 1.27
N GLY A 136 10.27 -12.84 1.48
CA GLY A 136 11.52 -12.08 1.55
C GLY A 136 11.75 -11.20 0.32
N GLN A 137 11.57 -11.74 -0.89
CA GLN A 137 11.74 -11.02 -2.15
C GLN A 137 10.84 -9.78 -2.20
N VAL A 138 9.56 -9.95 -1.89
CA VAL A 138 8.60 -8.83 -1.89
C VAL A 138 9.01 -7.77 -0.88
N MET A 139 9.42 -8.18 0.33
CA MET A 139 9.86 -7.25 1.36
C MET A 139 11.10 -6.45 0.94
N PHE A 140 12.13 -7.11 0.37
CA PHE A 140 13.34 -6.43 -0.08
C PHE A 140 13.11 -5.53 -1.31
N VAL A 141 12.23 -5.93 -2.24
CA VAL A 141 11.84 -5.08 -3.37
C VAL A 141 11.09 -3.83 -2.87
N LEU A 142 10.14 -3.99 -1.95
CA LEU A 142 9.43 -2.86 -1.36
C LEU A 142 10.37 -1.94 -0.58
N ALA A 143 11.35 -2.51 0.14
CA ALA A 143 12.37 -1.74 0.83
C ALA A 143 13.28 -0.98 -0.15
N ALA A 144 13.66 -1.59 -1.29
CA ALA A 144 14.45 -0.93 -2.33
C ALA A 144 13.66 0.22 -3.00
N ILE A 145 12.40 -0.02 -3.36
CA ILE A 145 11.49 1.01 -3.89
C ILE A 145 11.39 2.14 -2.87
N ASN A 146 11.11 1.82 -1.60
CA ASN A 146 11.06 2.82 -0.55
C ASN A 146 12.40 3.58 -0.50
N PHE A 147 13.56 2.93 -0.43
CA PHE A 147 14.86 3.61 -0.42
C PHE A 147 15.05 4.62 -1.57
N TYR A 148 14.73 4.25 -2.82
CA TYR A 148 14.92 5.14 -3.97
C TYR A 148 13.87 6.24 -4.09
N PHE A 149 12.62 5.98 -3.72
CA PHE A 149 11.53 6.96 -3.81
C PHE A 149 11.32 7.77 -2.51
N ALA A 150 11.89 7.32 -1.40
CA ALA A 150 11.85 7.93 -0.07
C ALA A 150 13.16 8.63 0.34
N CYS A 151 14.10 8.81 -0.57
CA CYS A 151 15.31 9.54 -0.21
C CYS A 151 14.94 11.01 0.14
N PRO A 152 15.45 11.56 1.26
CA PRO A 152 15.02 12.85 1.79
C PRO A 152 15.59 14.02 0.97
N GLY A 153 14.92 14.30 -0.14
CA GLY A 153 15.00 15.55 -0.93
C GLY A 153 13.67 15.87 -1.62
N TYR A 154 12.68 14.98 -1.51
CA TYR A 154 11.38 15.04 -2.19
C TYR A 154 10.20 14.78 -1.23
N TYR A 155 10.41 14.88 0.08
CA TYR A 155 9.34 14.78 1.06
C TYR A 155 8.85 16.17 1.45
N PRO A 156 7.61 16.56 1.10
CA PRO A 156 6.99 17.68 1.79
C PRO A 156 6.92 17.30 3.27
N THR A 157 7.43 18.18 4.12
CA THR A 157 7.43 18.11 5.59
C THR A 157 6.03 18.07 6.23
N TYR A 158 4.99 17.75 5.46
CA TYR A 158 3.58 17.83 5.81
C TYR A 158 2.96 16.50 6.28
N ILE A 159 3.66 15.36 6.19
CA ILE A 159 3.10 14.06 6.62
C ILE A 159 3.33 13.83 8.14
N PRO A 160 2.26 13.62 8.93
CA PRO A 160 2.35 13.40 10.36
C PRO A 160 3.17 12.14 10.72
N LYS A 161 3.97 12.24 11.79
CA LYS A 161 4.89 11.18 12.27
C LYS A 161 4.22 9.81 12.46
N ILE A 162 2.91 9.77 12.75
CA ILE A 162 2.17 8.53 12.98
C ILE A 162 1.99 7.67 11.72
N PHE A 163 1.99 8.29 10.53
CA PHE A 163 1.94 7.58 9.25
C PHE A 163 3.32 7.09 8.78
N ARG A 164 4.40 7.57 9.41
CA ARG A 164 5.76 7.04 9.20
C ARG A 164 5.98 5.70 9.91
N GLY A 165 5.11 5.25 10.81
CA GLY A 165 5.24 3.92 11.42
C GLY A 165 4.78 2.78 10.51
N PHE A 166 3.80 3.05 9.64
CA PHE A 166 3.14 2.02 8.83
C PHE A 166 3.85 1.72 7.51
N LEU A 167 4.70 2.64 7.02
CA LEU A 167 5.51 2.49 5.81
C LEU A 167 6.93 1.94 6.10
N PHE A 168 7.34 1.88 7.37
CA PHE A 168 8.73 1.66 7.80
C PHE A 168 8.89 0.46 8.74
N TRP A 169 8.01 -0.54 8.64
CA TRP A 169 8.21 -1.80 9.35
C TRP A 169 9.38 -2.58 8.71
N LEU A 170 10.62 -2.20 9.07
CA LEU A 170 11.74 -3.12 9.39
C LEU A 170 13.10 -2.47 9.79
N PRO A 171 13.46 -1.20 9.50
CA PRO A 171 14.75 -0.65 10.00
C PRO A 171 14.69 0.28 11.22
N SER A 172 13.54 0.86 11.56
CA SER A 172 13.50 1.95 12.56
C SER A 172 13.76 1.53 14.02
N PHE A 173 13.95 0.23 14.29
CA PHE A 173 14.35 -0.24 15.62
C PHE A 173 15.86 -0.06 15.89
N TRP A 174 16.69 0.09 14.84
CA TRP A 174 18.14 0.28 14.98
C TRP A 174 18.63 1.71 14.73
N SER A 175 17.74 2.61 14.35
CA SER A 175 18.03 4.05 14.23
C SER A 175 17.91 4.75 15.59
N LEU A 176 18.65 4.26 16.59
CA LEU A 176 18.95 5.08 17.77
C LEU A 176 20.08 6.06 17.39
N PRO A 177 19.95 7.35 17.72
CA PRO A 177 21.03 8.30 17.46
C PRO A 177 22.19 7.96 18.39
N PHE A 178 23.31 7.50 17.84
CA PHE A 178 24.57 7.56 18.55
C PHE A 178 24.94 9.04 18.72
N SER A 179 25.35 9.39 19.95
CA SER A 179 26.03 10.63 20.35
C SER A 179 25.13 11.75 20.88
N ASP A 180 24.71 11.58 22.14
CA ASP A 180 24.39 12.69 23.03
C ASP A 180 25.66 13.55 23.24
N LYS A 181 25.76 14.68 22.53
CA LYS A 181 26.65 15.78 22.92
C LYS A 181 25.81 16.97 23.37
N LYS A 182 25.36 16.93 24.62
CA LYS A 182 24.91 18.13 25.33
C LYS A 182 26.12 18.85 25.92
N ILE A 183 26.03 20.18 25.87
CA ILE A 183 26.90 21.23 26.41
C ILE A 183 27.93 21.76 25.39
N LEU A 184 27.52 22.75 24.59
CA LEU A 184 28.45 23.66 23.91
C LEU A 184 27.90 25.10 23.94
N ASN A 185 28.80 26.05 24.21
CA ASN A 185 28.53 27.46 24.56
C ASN A 185 27.71 28.27 23.52
N PRO A 186 26.93 29.27 23.96
CA PRO A 186 26.09 30.10 23.09
C PRO A 186 26.87 30.96 22.07
N LEU A 187 28.15 31.23 22.30
CA LEU A 187 28.99 31.97 21.34
C LEU A 187 29.41 31.13 20.13
N ILE A 188 29.45 29.80 20.26
CA ILE A 188 29.71 28.90 19.12
C ILE A 188 28.46 28.79 18.23
N GLN A 189 27.28 29.08 18.78
CA GLN A 189 26.00 28.95 18.10
C GLN A 189 25.83 29.96 16.95
N LEU A 190 26.47 31.13 17.03
CA LEU A 190 26.39 32.17 16.00
C LEU A 190 27.29 31.86 14.79
N ASP A 191 28.51 31.37 15.02
CA ASP A 191 29.39 30.86 13.95
C ASP A 191 28.80 29.60 13.28
N TYR A 192 28.15 28.74 14.06
CA TYR A 192 27.46 27.55 13.53
C TYR A 192 26.26 27.91 12.65
N LEU A 193 25.50 28.96 12.99
CA LEU A 193 24.34 29.39 12.22
C LEU A 193 24.72 29.96 10.84
N VAL A 194 25.78 30.74 10.76
CA VAL A 194 26.23 31.35 9.49
C VAL A 194 26.92 30.32 8.58
N LEU A 195 27.65 29.35 9.14
CA LEU A 195 28.21 28.23 8.36
C LEU A 195 27.16 27.17 8.01
N SER A 196 26.11 27.00 8.82
CA SER A 196 25.05 26.03 8.54
C SER A 196 24.29 26.37 7.26
N ASP A 197 24.09 27.64 6.90
CA ASP A 197 23.26 27.95 5.72
C ASP A 197 23.96 27.52 4.39
N VAL A 198 25.29 27.51 4.37
CA VAL A 198 26.10 27.10 3.20
C VAL A 198 26.36 25.58 3.19
N ASP A 199 26.59 24.96 4.35
CA ASP A 199 26.81 23.51 4.46
C ASP A 199 25.51 22.70 4.47
N GLN A 200 24.39 23.27 4.90
CA GLN A 200 23.10 22.59 4.96
C GLN A 200 22.57 22.27 3.55
N CYS A 201 22.90 23.08 2.53
CA CYS A 201 22.63 22.73 1.13
C CYS A 201 23.44 21.51 0.63
N ARG A 202 24.56 21.17 1.28
CA ARG A 202 25.40 20.02 0.93
C ARG A 202 25.02 18.74 1.69
N TYR A 203 24.28 18.88 2.80
CA TYR A 203 23.77 17.79 3.66
C TYR A 203 22.34 17.33 3.32
N ILE A 204 21.70 17.91 2.31
CA ILE A 204 20.29 17.63 1.93
C ILE A 204 20.15 16.44 0.95
N GLY A 205 21.23 15.74 0.58
CA GLY A 205 21.13 14.51 -0.21
C GLY A 205 22.21 13.51 0.15
N MET A 206 21.84 12.22 0.29
CA MET A 206 22.82 11.13 0.30
C MET A 206 23.74 11.27 -0.92
N ALA A 207 25.04 11.03 -0.75
CA ALA A 207 25.95 11.09 -1.88
C ALA A 207 25.53 10.06 -2.94
N PHE A 208 25.85 10.33 -4.22
CA PHE A 208 25.60 9.37 -5.29
C PHE A 208 26.30 8.01 -5.02
N ALA A 209 27.46 8.06 -4.37
CA ALA A 209 28.18 6.87 -3.90
C ALA A 209 27.35 6.05 -2.89
N ASP A 210 26.69 6.69 -1.92
CA ASP A 210 25.86 6.00 -0.92
C ASP A 210 24.68 5.27 -1.59
N HIS A 211 24.08 5.89 -2.60
CA HIS A 211 23.02 5.27 -3.40
C HIS A 211 23.51 4.06 -4.21
N ILE A 212 24.75 4.10 -4.72
CA ILE A 212 25.36 2.96 -5.42
C ILE A 212 25.63 1.84 -4.42
N VAL A 213 26.24 2.13 -3.26
CA VAL A 213 26.59 1.12 -2.26
C VAL A 213 25.33 0.43 -1.74
N ILE A 214 24.35 1.19 -1.26
CA ILE A 214 23.09 0.64 -0.75
C ILE A 214 22.28 -0.02 -1.86
N GLY A 215 22.30 0.55 -3.07
CA GLY A 215 21.70 -0.04 -4.26
C GLY A 215 22.25 -1.42 -4.61
N SER A 216 23.57 -1.57 -4.56
CA SER A 216 24.25 -2.83 -4.82
C SER A 216 23.83 -3.92 -3.82
N PHE A 217 23.64 -3.55 -2.54
CA PHE A 217 23.11 -4.45 -1.52
C PHE A 217 21.70 -4.93 -1.88
N PHE A 218 20.79 -4.02 -2.21
CA PHE A 218 19.42 -4.38 -2.61
C PHE A 218 19.39 -5.27 -3.84
N ILE A 219 20.23 -5.00 -4.85
CA ILE A 219 20.35 -5.83 -6.05
C ILE A 219 20.85 -7.24 -5.66
N GLY A 220 21.88 -7.35 -4.82
CA GLY A 220 22.39 -8.64 -4.36
C GLY A 220 21.35 -9.44 -3.56
N ALA A 221 20.68 -8.80 -2.60
CA ALA A 221 19.63 -9.42 -1.79
C ALA A 221 18.44 -9.89 -2.63
N THR A 222 17.93 -9.03 -3.52
CA THR A 222 16.82 -9.39 -4.41
C THR A 222 17.20 -10.44 -5.46
N SER A 223 18.46 -10.51 -5.88
CA SER A 223 18.94 -11.57 -6.79
C SER A 223 19.08 -12.91 -6.06
N CYS A 224 19.61 -12.90 -4.83
CA CYS A 224 19.73 -14.09 -3.98
C CYS A 224 18.37 -14.73 -3.71
N LEU A 225 17.41 -13.94 -3.25
CA LEU A 225 16.07 -14.42 -2.95
C LEU A 225 15.36 -14.91 -4.22
N LEU A 226 15.52 -14.21 -5.35
CA LEU A 226 14.98 -14.60 -6.65
C LEU A 226 15.48 -15.98 -7.09
N PHE A 227 16.80 -16.20 -7.08
CA PHE A 227 17.35 -17.47 -7.52
C PHE A 227 16.98 -18.63 -6.59
N SER A 228 16.85 -18.37 -5.29
CA SER A 228 16.46 -19.39 -4.31
C SER A 228 15.01 -19.87 -4.50
N TRP A 229 14.02 -18.98 -4.56
CA TRP A 229 12.64 -19.44 -4.73
C TRP A 229 12.41 -20.06 -6.12
N LEU A 230 13.12 -19.59 -7.15
CA LEU A 230 13.11 -20.22 -8.48
C LEU A 230 13.70 -21.63 -8.44
N PHE A 231 14.81 -21.84 -7.72
CA PHE A 231 15.39 -23.17 -7.52
C PHE A 231 14.39 -24.11 -6.86
N HIS A 232 13.83 -23.75 -5.72
CA HIS A 232 12.85 -24.60 -5.04
C HIS A 232 11.57 -24.81 -5.85
N THR A 233 11.18 -23.86 -6.72
CA THR A 233 10.03 -24.03 -7.63
C THR A 233 10.33 -25.03 -8.76
N PHE A 234 11.51 -24.92 -9.39
CA PHE A 234 11.89 -25.75 -10.53
C PHE A 234 12.71 -26.99 -10.17
N TYR A 235 12.94 -27.24 -8.88
CA TYR A 235 13.69 -28.39 -8.38
C TYR A 235 13.12 -29.71 -8.91
N CYS A 236 11.80 -29.86 -8.98
CA CYS A 236 11.14 -31.05 -9.51
C CYS A 236 11.05 -31.14 -11.06
N HIS A 237 11.52 -30.13 -11.79
CA HIS A 237 11.28 -30.03 -13.23
C HIS A 237 12.08 -31.01 -14.07
N SER A 238 13.40 -31.04 -13.90
CA SER A 238 14.31 -31.98 -14.57
C SER A 238 15.69 -31.92 -13.92
N PRO A 239 16.53 -32.98 -14.01
CA PRO A 239 17.86 -32.97 -13.40
C PRO A 239 18.74 -31.81 -13.88
N ARG A 240 18.65 -31.48 -15.17
CA ARG A 240 19.38 -30.35 -15.76
C ARG A 240 18.89 -29.01 -15.24
N ALA A 241 17.58 -28.82 -15.13
CA ALA A 241 17.01 -27.59 -14.58
C ALA A 241 17.41 -27.43 -13.11
N ALA A 242 17.24 -28.47 -12.30
CA ALA A 242 17.63 -28.49 -10.90
C ALA A 242 19.10 -28.10 -10.72
N MET A 243 20.01 -28.64 -11.53
CA MET A 243 21.43 -28.29 -11.48
C MET A 243 21.73 -26.83 -11.88
N ILE A 244 21.07 -26.31 -12.92
CA ILE A 244 21.25 -24.92 -13.35
C ILE A 244 20.76 -23.96 -12.27
N PHE A 245 19.55 -24.18 -11.75
CA PHE A 245 18.98 -23.34 -10.71
C PHE A 245 19.75 -23.44 -9.39
N ALA A 246 20.26 -24.63 -9.01
CA ALA A 246 21.12 -24.78 -7.85
C ALA A 246 22.38 -23.92 -7.97
N ARG A 247 23.03 -23.91 -9.14
CA ARG A 247 24.20 -23.05 -9.39
C ARG A 247 23.86 -21.56 -9.27
N MET A 248 22.70 -21.15 -9.76
CA MET A 248 22.24 -19.76 -9.63
C MET A 248 21.94 -19.39 -8.19
N ASP A 249 21.36 -20.31 -7.40
CA ASP A 249 21.09 -20.10 -5.98
C ASP A 249 22.39 -19.90 -5.18
N TYR A 250 23.38 -20.79 -5.38
CA TYR A 250 24.71 -20.61 -4.81
C TYR A 250 25.38 -19.30 -5.24
N ALA A 251 25.27 -18.92 -6.52
CA ALA A 251 25.78 -17.63 -7.00
C ALA A 251 25.06 -16.45 -6.35
N GLY A 252 23.75 -16.57 -6.10
CA GLY A 252 22.94 -15.60 -5.37
C GLY A 252 23.45 -15.36 -3.95
N ILE A 253 23.75 -16.43 -3.22
CA ILE A 253 24.34 -16.36 -1.88
C ILE A 253 25.69 -15.61 -1.91
N CYS A 254 26.59 -15.99 -2.83
CA CYS A 254 27.87 -15.30 -2.99
C CYS A 254 27.71 -13.81 -3.32
N SER A 255 26.74 -13.48 -4.19
CA SER A 255 26.41 -12.09 -4.55
C SER A 255 25.95 -11.30 -3.32
N LEU A 256 25.02 -11.84 -2.53
CA LEU A 256 24.53 -11.20 -1.30
C LEU A 256 25.66 -10.98 -0.28
N ILE A 257 26.52 -11.97 -0.06
CA ILE A 257 27.68 -11.83 0.86
C ILE A 257 28.62 -10.71 0.37
N THR A 258 28.89 -10.70 -0.93
CA THR A 258 29.77 -9.70 -1.54
C THR A 258 29.18 -8.30 -1.41
N THR A 259 27.91 -8.10 -1.78
CA THR A 259 27.28 -6.77 -1.77
C THR A 259 26.95 -6.27 -0.36
N SER A 260 26.72 -7.16 0.61
CA SER A 260 26.52 -6.80 2.03
C SER A 260 27.79 -6.39 2.75
N SER A 261 28.98 -6.70 2.20
CA SER A 261 30.26 -6.32 2.81
C SER A 261 30.60 -4.84 2.59
N TYR A 262 30.06 -4.18 1.56
CA TYR A 262 30.33 -2.78 1.26
C TYR A 262 29.70 -1.75 2.22
N PRO A 263 28.45 -1.89 2.71
CA PRO A 263 27.89 -0.92 3.66
C PRO A 263 28.56 -0.95 5.06
N HIS A 264 29.47 -1.90 5.33
CA HIS A 264 30.17 -2.05 6.60
C HIS A 264 31.63 -1.56 6.58
N ILE A 265 32.13 -1.09 5.43
CA ILE A 265 33.50 -0.54 5.24
C ILE A 265 33.39 0.97 5.00
#